data_AF-A0A1U7PVB4-F1
#
_entry.id   AF-A0A1U7PVB4-F1
#
_cell.length_a   1.000
_cell.length_b   1.000
_cell.length_c   1.000
_cell.angle_alpha   90.00
_cell.angle_beta   90.00
_cell.angle_gamma   90.00
#
_symmetry.space_group_name_H-M   'P 1'
#
loop_
_entity.id
_entity.type
_entity.pdbx_description
1 polymer ?
#
loop_
_entity_poly.entity_id
_entity_poly.type
_entity_poly.pdbx_seq_one_letter_code
_entity_poly.pdbx_strand_id
1 'polypeptide(L)'
;MDNNNYYFLQIVTQVKELGDKWNNTEIPTTANLVTGDIINFRNESFNDDLIVDFQAKEFIVKKRVFLCDSNFENVGGIFHLYIEPVFN
;
A
#
# COMPACT_ATOMS: atom_id res chain seq x y z
N MET A 1 -12.56 -10.03 17.03
CA MET A 1 -12.75 -9.13 15.88
C MET A 1 -11.36 -8.74 15.44
N ASP A 2 -11.03 -8.96 14.17
CA ASP A 2 -9.71 -8.61 13.67
C ASP A 2 -9.70 -7.11 13.36
N ASN A 3 -8.84 -6.36 14.05
CA ASN A 3 -8.70 -4.92 13.83
C ASN A 3 -7.99 -4.69 12.49
N ASN A 4 -8.75 -4.42 11.42
CA ASN A 4 -8.17 -4.11 10.11
C ASN A 4 -7.51 -2.73 10.09
N ASN A 5 -6.31 -2.61 9.55
CA ASN A 5 -5.74 -1.32 9.16
C ASN A 5 -6.10 -1.02 7.71
N TYR A 6 -6.37 0.25 7.43
CA TYR A 6 -6.65 0.73 6.08
C TYR A 6 -5.44 1.53 5.58
N TYR A 7 -4.81 1.05 4.51
CA TYR A 7 -3.67 1.74 3.89
C TYR A 7 -4.08 2.33 2.55
N PHE A 8 -3.83 3.61 2.36
CA PHE A 8 -3.89 4.29 1.07
C PHE A 8 -2.48 4.37 0.51
N LEU A 9 -2.23 3.64 -0.58
CA LEU A 9 -0.91 3.58 -1.21
C LEU A 9 -0.47 4.96 -1.69
N GLN A 10 0.84 5.21 -1.58
CA GLN A 10 1.53 6.33 -2.20
C GLN A 10 2.78 5.75 -2.87
N ILE A 11 2.71 5.50 -4.17
CA ILE A 11 3.83 4.88 -4.87
C ILE A 11 4.90 5.94 -5.15
N VAL A 12 6.11 5.67 -4.68
CA VAL A 12 7.29 6.49 -4.94
C VAL A 12 7.74 6.22 -6.36
N THR A 13 7.37 7.12 -7.28
CA THR A 13 7.71 7.04 -8.70
C THR A 13 8.02 8.42 -9.27
N GLN A 14 8.86 8.46 -10.29
CA GLN A 14 9.12 9.67 -11.08
C GLN A 14 8.15 9.82 -12.27
N VAL A 15 7.39 8.75 -12.59
CA VAL A 15 6.41 8.74 -13.68
C VAL A 15 5.06 9.20 -13.14
N LYS A 16 4.66 10.41 -13.49
CA LYS A 16 3.46 11.06 -12.94
C LYS A 16 2.19 10.27 -13.21
N GLU A 17 2.05 9.71 -14.41
CA GLU A 17 0.88 8.92 -14.82
C GLU A 17 0.67 7.69 -13.94
N LEU A 18 1.77 7.05 -13.51
CA LEU A 18 1.72 5.92 -12.59
C LEU A 18 1.35 6.36 -11.18
N GLY A 19 1.87 7.50 -10.72
CA GLY A 19 1.45 8.10 -9.46
C GLY A 19 -0.05 8.42 -9.45
N ASP A 20 -0.55 9.06 -10.51
CA ASP A 20 -1.96 9.43 -10.64
C ASP A 20 -2.88 8.20 -10.71
N LYS A 21 -2.42 7.09 -11.32
CA LYS A 21 -3.19 5.84 -11.44
C LYS A 21 -3.30 5.07 -10.12
N TRP A 22 -2.21 4.99 -9.37
CA TRP A 22 -2.07 4.05 -8.25
C TRP A 22 -2.06 4.70 -6.87
N ASN A 23 -1.82 6.00 -6.78
CA ASN A 23 -1.93 6.67 -5.49
C ASN A 23 -3.37 6.61 -4.98
N ASN A 24 -3.49 6.39 -3.69
CA ASN A 24 -4.74 6.17 -2.96
C ASN A 24 -5.48 4.86 -3.29
N THR A 25 -4.83 3.90 -3.95
CA THR A 25 -5.33 2.52 -3.93
C THR A 25 -5.44 2.07 -2.47
N GLU A 26 -6.64 1.63 -2.08
CA GLU A 26 -6.94 1.19 -0.72
C GLU A 26 -6.56 -0.28 -0.52
N ILE A 27 -5.90 -0.58 0.58
CA ILE A 27 -5.51 -1.94 0.97
C ILE A 27 -5.93 -2.19 2.43
N PRO A 28 -7.04 -2.90 2.64
CA PRO A 28 -7.45 -3.34 3.97
C PRO A 28 -6.67 -4.59 4.38
N THR A 29 -6.03 -4.56 5.54
CA THR A 29 -5.31 -5.73 6.06
C THR A 29 -5.22 -5.73 7.57
N THR A 30 -5.21 -6.91 8.18
CA THR A 30 -4.92 -7.06 9.62
C THR A 30 -3.43 -6.86 9.94
N ALA A 31 -2.57 -6.80 8.91
CA ALA A 31 -1.15 -6.57 9.08
C ALA A 31 -0.85 -5.12 9.54
N ASN A 32 0.09 -5.02 10.47
CA ASN A 32 0.63 -3.75 10.92
C ASN A 32 1.92 -3.43 10.15
N LEU A 33 1.77 -2.94 8.90
CA LEU A 33 2.87 -2.68 7.98
C LEU A 33 3.77 -1.55 8.48
N VAL A 34 5.08 -1.77 8.52
CA VAL A 34 6.09 -0.82 8.99
C VAL A 34 7.18 -0.59 7.95
N THR A 35 8.01 0.43 8.17
CA THR A 35 9.13 0.73 7.26
C THR A 35 10.10 -0.46 7.17
N GLY A 36 10.47 -0.83 5.94
CA GLY A 36 11.32 -1.97 5.64
C GLY A 36 10.56 -3.26 5.29
N ASP A 37 9.26 -3.33 5.56
CA ASP A 37 8.45 -4.49 5.14
C ASP A 37 8.41 -4.61 3.62
N ILE A 38 8.43 -5.84 3.13
CA ILE A 38 8.23 -6.17 1.71
C ILE A 38 6.80 -6.65 1.52
N ILE A 39 6.10 -6.03 0.59
CA ILE A 39 4.72 -6.34 0.26
C ILE A 39 4.66 -6.96 -1.13
N ASN A 40 3.86 -8.01 -1.25
CA ASN A 40 3.51 -8.64 -2.52
C ASN A 40 1.97 -8.70 -2.62
N PHE A 41 1.42 -8.09 -3.67
CA PHE A 41 -0.02 -7.94 -3.86
C PHE A 41 -0.67 -9.11 -4.59
N ARG A 42 -0.05 -10.30 -4.64
CA ARG A 42 -0.53 -11.49 -5.38
C ARG A 42 -1.99 -11.90 -5.16
N ASN A 43 -2.61 -11.47 -4.06
CA ASN A 43 -4.00 -11.79 -3.72
C ASN A 43 -4.98 -10.67 -4.10
N GLU A 44 -4.47 -9.52 -4.56
CA GLU A 44 -5.26 -8.37 -4.98
C GLU A 44 -5.64 -8.46 -6.46
N SER A 45 -6.83 -8.00 -6.82
CA SER A 45 -7.34 -8.05 -8.20
C SER A 45 -6.54 -7.19 -9.18
N PHE A 46 -5.84 -6.16 -8.68
CA PHE A 46 -5.04 -5.24 -9.49
C PHE A 46 -3.57 -5.66 -9.64
N ASN A 47 -3.16 -6.80 -9.06
CA ASN A 47 -1.77 -7.23 -9.00
C ASN A 47 -1.08 -7.26 -10.37
N ASP A 48 -1.74 -7.85 -11.37
CA ASP A 48 -1.12 -8.06 -12.68
C ASP A 48 -0.87 -6.74 -13.41
N ASP A 49 -1.82 -5.81 -13.34
CA ASP A 49 -1.67 -4.45 -13.89
C ASP A 49 -0.54 -3.69 -13.17
N LEU A 50 -0.43 -3.84 -11.85
CA LEU A 50 0.61 -3.21 -11.06
C LEU A 50 2.01 -3.73 -11.44
N ILE A 51 2.14 -5.05 -11.66
CA ILE A 51 3.38 -5.66 -12.13
C ILE A 51 3.75 -5.15 -13.52
N VAL A 52 2.78 -5.02 -14.42
CA VAL A 52 3.03 -4.50 -15.78
C VAL A 52 3.50 -3.04 -15.72
N ASP A 53 2.85 -2.21 -14.90
CA ASP A 53 3.16 -0.78 -14.83
C ASP A 53 4.52 -0.49 -14.18
N PHE A 54 4.88 -1.22 -13.13
CA PHE A 54 6.12 -0.99 -12.37
C PHE A 54 7.25 -1.97 -12.68
N GLN A 55 6.99 -3.01 -13.49
CA GLN A 55 7.94 -4.08 -13.78
C GLN A 55 8.51 -4.74 -12.51
N ALA A 56 7.71 -4.78 -11.44
CA ALA A 56 8.10 -5.24 -10.11
C ALA A 56 6.98 -6.04 -9.46
N LYS A 57 7.34 -7.12 -8.76
CA LYS A 57 6.39 -7.99 -8.03
C LYS A 57 6.30 -7.66 -6.54
N GLU A 58 7.31 -6.95 -6.04
CA GLU A 58 7.51 -6.68 -4.64
C GLU A 58 7.74 -5.19 -4.45
N PHE A 59 7.22 -4.68 -3.34
CA PHE A 59 7.31 -3.27 -2.99
C PHE A 59 7.78 -3.14 -1.55
N ILE A 60 8.77 -2.28 -1.32
CA ILE A 60 9.28 -2.01 0.02
C ILE A 60 8.56 -0.81 0.63
N VAL A 61 8.14 -0.93 1.89
CA VAL A 61 7.56 0.18 2.65
C VAL A 61 8.66 1.17 3.02
N LYS A 62 8.54 2.41 2.54
CA LYS A 62 9.49 3.50 2.83
C LYS A 62 9.06 4.33 4.02
N LYS A 63 7.75 4.53 4.18
CA LYS A 63 7.18 5.39 5.21
C LYS A 63 5.71 5.04 5.43
N ARG A 64 5.26 5.16 6.66
CA ARG A 64 3.85 5.10 7.02
C ARG A 64 3.45 6.39 7.74
N VAL A 65 2.30 6.94 7.40
CA VAL A 65 1.74 8.12 8.05
C VAL A 65 0.35 7.79 8.55
N PHE A 66 0.14 7.92 9.86
CA PHE A 66 -1.19 7.83 10.46
C PHE A 66 -2.01 9.07 10.09
N LEU A 67 -3.25 8.85 9.66
CA LEU A 67 -4.17 9.91 9.28
C LEU A 67 -5.19 10.16 10.40
N CYS A 68 -5.94 9.11 10.74
CA CYS A 68 -6.94 9.14 11.80
C CYS A 68 -7.28 7.72 12.25
N ASP A 69 -7.96 7.64 13.39
CA ASP A 69 -8.65 6.43 13.79
C ASP A 69 -9.83 6.19 12.85
N SER A 70 -10.11 4.92 12.56
CA SER A 70 -11.33 4.57 11.84
C SER A 70 -12.56 4.94 12.69
N ASN A 71 -13.55 5.61 12.08
CA ASN A 71 -14.85 5.88 12.70
C ASN A 71 -15.66 4.59 12.98
N PHE A 72 -15.18 3.42 12.55
CA PHE A 72 -15.79 2.11 12.82
C PHE A 72 -15.20 1.50 14.08
N GLU A 73 -16.06 1.14 15.04
CA GLU A 73 -15.67 0.35 16.22
C GLU A 73 -15.04 -0.98 15.76
N ASN A 74 -13.86 -1.32 16.30
CA ASN A 74 -13.09 -2.56 16.01
C ASN A 74 -12.29 -2.58 14.69
N VAL A 75 -11.82 -1.42 14.25
CA VAL A 75 -10.87 -1.28 13.16
C VAL A 75 -9.58 -0.68 13.72
N GLY A 76 -8.43 -1.03 13.13
CA GLY A 76 -7.16 -0.36 13.38
C GLY A 76 -7.15 1.08 12.85
N GLY A 77 -5.96 1.60 12.52
CA GLY A 77 -5.82 2.98 12.02
C GLY A 77 -6.04 3.10 10.51
N ILE A 78 -6.27 4.35 10.06
CA ILE A 78 -6.20 4.74 8.65
C ILE A 78 -4.84 5.38 8.39
N PHE A 79 -4.15 4.95 7.34
CA PHE A 79 -2.77 5.35 7.04
C PHE A 79 -2.55 5.67 5.57
N HIS A 80 -1.61 6.58 5.29
CA HIS A 80 -0.89 6.55 4.02
C HIS A 80 0.30 5.61 4.11
N LEU A 81 0.50 4.80 3.07
CA LEU A 81 1.62 3.87 2.97
C LEU A 81 2.47 4.21 1.74
N TYR A 82 3.66 4.74 1.98
CA TYR A 82 4.61 5.04 0.91
C TYR A 82 5.40 3.79 0.58
N ILE A 83 5.28 3.35 -0.67
CA ILE A 83 5.92 2.13 -1.15
C ILE A 83 6.76 2.40 -2.39
N GLU A 84 7.82 1.63 -2.58
CA GLU A 84 8.71 1.74 -3.73
C GLU A 84 8.89 0.35 -4.37
N PRO A 85 8.86 0.22 -5.70
CA PRO A 85 9.11 -1.06 -6.37
C PRO A 85 10.52 -1.57 -6.06
N VAL A 86 10.64 -2.87 -5.82
CA VAL A 86 11.92 -3.57 -5.67
C VAL A 86 12.32 -4.15 -7.02
N PHE A 87 13.42 -3.64 -7.59
CA PHE A 87 13.99 -4.14 -8.82
C PHE A 87 15.07 -5.19 -8.50
N ASN A 88 14.95 -6.37 -9.11
CA ASN A 88 15.97 -7.42 -9.05
C ASN A 88 17.05 -7.21 -10.11
#